data_AF-A0A369Q909-F1
#
_entry.id   AF-A0A369Q909-F1
#
_cell.length_a   1.000
_cell.length_b   1.000
_cell.length_c   1.000
_cell.angle_alpha   90.00
_cell.angle_beta   90.00
_cell.angle_gamma   90.00
#
_symmetry.space_group_name_H-M   'P 1'
#
loop_
_entity.id
_entity.type
_entity.pdbx_description
1 polymer ?
#
loop_
_entity_poly.entity_id
_entity_poly.type
_entity_poly.pdbx_seq_one_letter_code
_entity_poly.pdbx_strand_id
1 'polypeptide(L)'
;MNDDTDRAINDAEELFVSAAQAKIRAESMDYRRKRVRATLFVKYKADGNAAGASEQMAEADPVYELAVNDWEAAAMEAETYRARAEAKRMKFEAWRTERATERAQMNLR
;
A
#
# COMPACT_ATOMS: atom_id res chain seq x y z
N MET A 1 -32.87 3.57 -8.36
CA MET A 1 -31.80 2.70 -7.83
C MET A 1 -31.96 2.72 -6.32
N ASN A 2 -31.87 1.60 -5.61
CA ASN A 2 -32.11 1.56 -4.16
C ASN A 2 -30.97 2.29 -3.43
N ASP A 3 -31.27 3.17 -2.48
CA ASP A 3 -30.30 3.96 -1.69
C ASP A 3 -29.16 3.11 -1.08
N ASP A 4 -29.42 1.84 -0.78
CA ASP A 4 -28.42 0.93 -0.23
C ASP A 4 -27.39 0.44 -1.28
N THR A 5 -27.79 0.31 -2.54
CA THR A 5 -26.87 -0.11 -3.62
C THR A 5 -25.92 1.03 -3.95
N ASP A 6 -26.43 2.26 -4.06
CA ASP A 6 -25.62 3.43 -4.38
C ASP A 6 -24.61 3.71 -3.27
N ARG A 7 -25.03 3.57 -2.00
CA ARG A 7 -24.13 3.64 -0.84
C ARG A 7 -23.03 2.59 -0.91
N ALA A 8 -23.38 1.33 -1.20
CA ALA A 8 -22.40 0.25 -1.28
C ALA A 8 -21.37 0.41 -2.42
N ILE A 9 -21.77 1.06 -3.51
CA ILE A 9 -20.90 1.42 -4.63
C ILE A 9 -19.95 2.54 -4.21
N ASN A 10 -20.47 3.61 -3.60
CA ASN A 10 -19.65 4.73 -3.11
C ASN A 10 -18.61 4.25 -2.08
N ASP A 11 -19.02 3.43 -1.11
CA ASP A 11 -18.10 2.85 -0.11
C ASP A 11 -16.99 2.01 -0.78
N ALA A 12 -17.30 1.32 -1.87
CA ALA A 12 -16.32 0.53 -2.60
C ALA A 12 -15.35 1.41 -3.39
N GLU A 13 -15.85 2.46 -4.04
CA GLU A 13 -15.04 3.45 -4.76
C GLU A 13 -14.06 4.15 -3.80
N GLU A 14 -14.56 4.65 -2.67
CA GLU A 14 -13.73 5.28 -1.64
C GLU A 14 -12.62 4.35 -1.13
N LEU A 15 -12.96 3.07 -0.89
CA LEU A 15 -11.98 2.06 -0.47
C LEU A 15 -10.91 1.82 -1.53
N PHE A 16 -11.29 1.72 -2.81
CA PHE A 16 -10.34 1.50 -3.91
C PHE A 16 -9.43 2.71 -4.12
N VAL A 17 -9.98 3.92 -4.07
CA VAL A 17 -9.21 5.17 -4.14
C VAL A 17 -8.23 5.27 -2.97
N SER A 18 -8.69 4.99 -1.75
CA SER A 18 -7.85 5.01 -0.55
C SER A 18 -6.71 3.98 -0.64
N ALA A 19 -6.99 2.77 -1.14
CA ALA A 19 -5.96 1.76 -1.36
C ALA A 19 -4.90 2.20 -2.37
N ALA A 20 -5.32 2.83 -3.48
CA ALA A 20 -4.40 3.36 -4.48
C ALA A 20 -3.53 4.50 -3.91
N GLN A 21 -4.13 5.42 -3.16
CA GLN A 21 -3.41 6.53 -2.51
C GLN A 21 -2.41 6.02 -1.47
N ALA A 22 -2.81 5.05 -0.64
CA ALA A 22 -1.93 4.45 0.36
C ALA A 22 -0.74 3.75 -0.29
N LYS A 23 -0.95 3.03 -1.40
CA LYS A 23 0.13 2.43 -2.19
C LYS A 23 1.12 3.49 -2.69
N ILE A 24 0.65 4.56 -3.32
CA ILE A 24 1.50 5.64 -3.82
C ILE A 24 2.30 6.28 -2.68
N ARG A 25 1.66 6.47 -1.52
CA ARG A 25 2.33 6.99 -0.32
C ARG A 25 3.45 6.07 0.16
N ALA A 26 3.21 4.76 0.23
CA ALA A 26 4.23 3.79 0.62
C ALA A 26 5.43 3.79 -0.35
N GLU A 27 5.18 3.83 -1.66
CA GLU A 27 6.22 3.94 -2.69
C GLU A 27 7.03 5.24 -2.57
N SER A 28 6.35 6.36 -2.31
CA SER A 28 7.00 7.65 -2.06
C SER A 28 7.91 7.61 -0.83
N MET A 29 7.46 6.97 0.26
CA MET A 29 8.26 6.83 1.48
C MET A 29 9.45 5.89 1.30
N ASP A 30 9.30 4.81 0.53
CA ASP A 30 10.43 3.93 0.16
C ASP A 30 11.50 4.71 -0.61
N TYR A 31 11.08 5.54 -1.56
CA TYR A 31 11.99 6.38 -2.31
C TYR A 31 12.69 7.43 -1.44
N ARG A 32 11.96 8.05 -0.51
CA ARG A 32 12.52 8.96 0.51
C ARG A 32 13.56 8.24 1.37
N ARG A 33 13.25 7.06 1.89
CA ARG A 33 14.16 6.22 2.69
C ARG A 33 15.48 5.94 1.95
N LYS A 34 15.38 5.52 0.69
CA LYS A 34 16.54 5.24 -0.18
C LYS A 34 17.39 6.50 -0.43
N ARG A 35 16.74 7.64 -0.67
CA ARG A 35 17.43 8.94 -0.81
C ARG A 35 18.17 9.34 0.46
N VAL A 36 17.53 9.22 1.62
CA VAL A 36 18.16 9.52 2.92
C VAL A 36 19.41 8.67 3.13
N ARG A 37 19.32 7.34 2.92
CA ARG A 37 20.49 6.43 3.01
C ARG A 37 21.63 6.88 2.11
N ALA A 38 21.33 7.18 0.85
CA ALA A 38 22.33 7.60 -0.13
C ALA A 38 22.99 8.93 0.25
N THR A 39 22.20 9.91 0.73
CA THR A 39 22.72 11.20 1.20
C THR A 39 23.65 11.02 2.40
N LEU A 40 23.26 10.19 3.38
CA LEU A 40 24.08 9.90 4.56
C LEU A 40 25.36 9.16 4.19
N PHE A 41 25.27 8.18 3.29
CA PHE A 41 26.45 7.48 2.77
C PHE A 41 27.46 8.46 2.16
N VAL A 42 27.00 9.38 1.29
CA VAL A 42 27.87 10.38 0.66
C VAL A 42 28.50 11.31 1.71
N LYS A 43 27.72 11.74 2.70
CA LYS A 43 28.20 12.55 3.82
C LYS A 43 29.33 11.83 4.58
N TYR A 44 29.08 10.62 5.09
CA TYR A 44 30.08 9.87 5.84
C TYR A 44 31.29 9.50 5.00
N LYS A 45 31.10 9.27 3.70
CA LYS A 45 32.21 9.02 2.79
C LYS A 45 33.09 10.26 2.59
N ALA A 46 32.47 11.45 2.52
CA ALA A 46 33.18 12.73 2.44
C ALA A 46 33.97 13.05 3.73
N ASP A 47 33.53 12.54 4.88
CA ASP A 47 34.25 12.64 6.17
C ASP A 47 35.50 11.73 6.25
N GLY A 48 35.84 11.02 5.16
CA GLY A 48 37.06 10.20 5.07
C GLY A 48 36.87 8.73 5.46
N ASN A 49 35.65 8.31 5.82
CA ASN A 49 35.39 6.92 6.19
C ASN A 49 35.59 5.95 5.00
N ALA A 50 35.94 4.70 5.28
CA ALA A 50 35.91 3.63 4.27
C ALA A 50 34.47 3.40 3.78
N ALA A 51 34.30 2.85 2.57
CA ALA A 51 32.96 2.67 1.99
C ALA A 51 32.05 1.80 2.88
N GLY A 52 32.55 0.64 3.35
CA GLY A 52 31.78 -0.23 4.25
C GLY A 52 31.44 0.42 5.60
N ALA A 53 32.35 1.21 6.17
CA ALA A 53 32.08 1.97 7.39
C ALA A 53 31.03 3.07 7.16
N SER A 54 31.07 3.74 6.01
CA SER A 54 30.09 4.79 5.64
C SER A 54 28.68 4.21 5.46
N GLU A 55 28.58 3.00 4.91
CA GLU A 55 27.31 2.29 4.76
C GLU A 55 26.72 1.91 6.13
N GLN A 56 27.53 1.31 7.02
CA GLN A 56 27.09 0.97 8.38
C GLN A 56 26.68 2.21 9.18
N MET A 57 27.43 3.32 9.06
CA MET A 57 27.08 4.58 9.71
C MET A 57 25.79 5.18 9.15
N ALA A 58 25.57 5.12 7.84
CA ALA A 58 24.33 5.60 7.23
C ALA A 58 23.11 4.77 7.66
N GLU A 59 23.30 3.46 7.88
CA GLU A 59 22.24 2.56 8.37
C GLU A 59 21.94 2.73 9.85
N ALA A 60 22.95 3.07 10.65
CA ALA A 60 22.81 3.32 12.08
C ALA A 60 22.46 4.79 12.40
N ASP A 61 22.35 5.68 11.40
CA ASP A 61 21.99 7.07 11.64
C ASP A 61 20.50 7.16 12.03
N PRO A 62 20.15 7.83 13.14
CA PRO A 62 18.76 7.97 13.59
C PRO A 62 17.81 8.58 12.54
N VAL A 63 18.33 9.40 11.61
CA VAL A 63 17.54 9.98 10.51
C VAL A 63 17.14 8.91 9.51
N TYR A 64 18.03 7.95 9.24
CA TYR A 64 17.69 6.81 8.38
C TYR A 64 16.72 5.87 9.09
N GLU A 65 16.93 5.56 10.38
CA GLU A 65 15.99 4.75 11.17
C GLU A 65 14.58 5.35 11.18
N LEU A 66 14.46 6.67 11.37
CA LEU A 66 13.17 7.36 11.30
C LEU A 66 12.53 7.22 9.90
N ALA A 67 13.32 7.33 8.83
CA ALA A 67 12.82 7.15 7.46
C ALA A 67 12.39 5.70 7.17
N VAL A 68 13.03 4.71 7.80
CA VAL A 68 12.62 3.30 7.74
C VAL A 68 11.27 3.14 8.43
N ASN A 69 11.12 3.64 9.66
CA ASN A 69 9.88 3.55 10.42
C ASN A 69 8.70 4.23 9.70
N ASP A 70 8.92 5.42 9.13
CA ASP A 70 7.92 6.13 8.31
C ASP A 70 7.45 5.28 7.12
N TRP A 71 8.41 4.62 6.44
CA TRP A 71 8.11 3.75 5.31
C TRP A 71 7.37 2.48 5.73
N GLU A 72 7.80 1.81 6.80
CA GLU A 72 7.16 0.60 7.30
C GLU A 72 5.71 0.86 7.70
N ALA A 73 5.44 1.95 8.41
CA ALA A 73 4.09 2.36 8.77
C ALA A 73 3.22 2.59 7.52
N ALA A 74 3.73 3.31 6.52
CA ALA A 74 3.00 3.53 5.27
C ALA A 74 2.78 2.24 4.47
N ALA A 75 3.77 1.33 4.45
CA ALA A 75 3.67 0.04 3.78
C ALA A 75 2.62 -0.87 4.43
N MET A 76 2.58 -0.91 5.77
CA MET A 76 1.56 -1.65 6.51
C MET A 76 0.15 -1.10 6.27
N GLU A 77 0.01 0.23 6.23
CA GLU A 77 -1.26 0.88 5.89
C GLU A 77 -1.72 0.53 4.47
N ALA A 78 -0.82 0.63 3.49
CA ALA A 78 -1.09 0.28 2.10
C ALA A 78 -1.52 -1.19 1.95
N GLU A 79 -0.83 -2.10 2.62
CA GLU A 79 -1.15 -3.53 2.59
C GLU A 79 -2.52 -3.83 3.23
N THR A 80 -2.84 -3.12 4.32
CA THR A 80 -4.15 -3.23 4.97
C THR A 80 -5.28 -2.80 4.03
N TYR A 81 -5.13 -1.65 3.36
CA TYR A 81 -6.13 -1.20 2.39
C TYR A 81 -6.20 -2.12 1.17
N ARG A 82 -5.07 -2.63 0.69
CA ARG A 82 -5.02 -3.61 -0.42
C ARG A 82 -5.83 -4.85 -0.09
N ALA A 83 -5.61 -5.45 1.09
CA ALA A 83 -6.34 -6.63 1.53
C ALA A 83 -7.85 -6.36 1.66
N ARG A 84 -8.25 -5.20 2.18
CA ARG A 84 -9.67 -4.80 2.28
C ARG A 84 -10.31 -4.63 0.90
N ALA A 85 -9.62 -3.95 -0.02
CA ALA A 85 -10.07 -3.78 -1.40
C ALA A 85 -10.22 -5.13 -2.11
N GLU A 86 -9.25 -6.02 -1.98
CA GLU A 86 -9.27 -7.37 -2.55
C GLU A 86 -10.44 -8.19 -2.00
N ALA A 87 -10.65 -8.17 -0.67
CA ALA A 87 -11.78 -8.84 -0.05
C ALA A 87 -13.14 -8.29 -0.54
N LYS A 88 -13.27 -6.97 -0.72
CA LYS A 88 -14.49 -6.36 -1.27
C LYS A 88 -14.73 -6.80 -2.71
N ARG A 89 -13.67 -6.87 -3.54
CA ARG A 89 -13.74 -7.35 -4.92
C ARG A 89 -14.19 -8.82 -5.00
N MET A 90 -13.60 -9.69 -4.17
CA MET A 90 -14.00 -11.10 -4.11
C MET A 90 -15.47 -11.28 -3.71
N LYS A 91 -15.96 -10.47 -2.75
CA LYS A 91 -17.39 -10.47 -2.38
C LYS A 91 -18.30 -10.08 -3.54
N PHE A 92 -17.93 -9.06 -4.31
CA PHE A 92 -18.69 -8.67 -5.50
C PHE A 92 -18.69 -9.77 -6.58
N GLU A 93 -17.55 -10.42 -6.82
CA GLU A 93 -17.45 -11.51 -7.78
C GLU A 93 -18.27 -12.74 -7.36
N ALA A 94 -18.26 -13.09 -6.07
CA ALA A 94 -19.09 -14.15 -5.51
C ALA A 94 -20.59 -13.83 -5.68
N TRP A 95 -21.01 -12.61 -5.29
CA TRP A 95 -22.39 -12.17 -5.45
C TRP A 95 -22.85 -12.20 -6.91
N ARG A 96 -22.01 -11.71 -7.83
CA ARG A 96 -22.31 -11.74 -9.27
C ARG A 96 -22.49 -13.17 -9.78
N THR A 97 -21.67 -14.10 -9.29
CA THR A 97 -21.72 -15.52 -9.66
C THR A 97 -23.00 -16.17 -9.14
N GLU A 98 -23.36 -15.93 -7.88
CA GLU A 98 -24.61 -16.42 -7.27
C GLU A 98 -25.84 -15.96 -8.07
N ARG A 99 -25.92 -14.66 -8.40
CA ARG A 99 -27.03 -14.12 -9.21
C ARG A 99 -27.09 -14.71 -10.61
N ALA A 100 -25.94 -15.00 -11.23
CA ALA A 100 -25.90 -15.66 -12.53
C ALA A 100 -26.42 -17.10 -12.45
N THR A 101 -26.02 -17.84 -11.41
CA THR A 101 -26.52 -19.21 -11.15
C THR A 101 -28.01 -19.24 -10.89
N GLU A 102 -28.53 -18.31 -10.06
CA GLU A 102 -29.98 -18.19 -9.80
C GLU A 102 -30.77 -17.98 -11.10
N ARG A 103 -30.31 -17.06 -11.96
CA ARG A 103 -30.95 -16.81 -13.27
C ARG A 103 -30.90 -18.03 -14.19
N ALA A 104 -29.76 -18.72 -14.23
CA ALA A 104 -29.61 -19.94 -15.02
C ALA A 104 -30.57 -21.05 -14.54
N GLN A 105 -30.72 -21.22 -13.22
CA GLN A 105 -31.66 -22.19 -12.64
C GLN A 105 -33.12 -21.84 -12.93
N MET A 106 -33.49 -20.55 -12.94
CA MET A 106 -34.84 -20.12 -13.30
C MET A 106 -35.16 -20.37 -14.78
N ASN A 107 -34.19 -20.21 -15.68
CA ASN A 107 -34.38 -20.43 -17.12
C ASN A 107 -34.42 -21.92 -17.53
N LEU A 108 -34.02 -22.82 -16.63
CA LEU A 108 -34.09 -24.27 -16.82
C LEU A 108 -35.38 -24.89 -16.26
N ARG A 109 -36.29 -24.07 -15.73
CA ARG A 109 -37.65 -24.45 -15.32
C ARG A 109 -38.66 -23.99 -16.36
#